data_AF-A0A8T6LNU0-F1
#
_entry.id   AF-A0A8T6LNU0-F1
#
_cell.length_a   1.000
_cell.length_b   1.000
_cell.length_c   1.000
_cell.angle_alpha   90.00
_cell.angle_beta   90.00
_cell.angle_gamma   90.00
#
_symmetry.space_group_name_H-M   'P 1'
#
loop_
_entity.id
_entity.type
_entity.pdbx_description
1 polymer ?
#
loop_
_entity_poly.entity_id
_entity_poly.type
_entity_poly.pdbx_seq_one_letter_code
_entity_poly.pdbx_strand_id
1 'polypeptide(L)'
;MGMIQYLFAPRKDHRGWSTPSEAARLYFLLLLLIVGLWSWPKTNGSFTLWVGLLFFVSTPLLTFGWWLISLVSQHTEPQALVDSLHRIDRSKKQSIHLSARKP
;
A
#
# COMPACT_ATOMS: atom_id res chain seq x y z
N MET A 1 17.99 -4.61 -0.78
CA MET A 1 16.60 -4.14 -0.88
C MET A 1 16.61 -2.87 -1.71
N GLY A 2 16.09 -2.88 -2.94
CA GLY A 2 15.99 -1.64 -3.73
C GLY A 2 14.91 -0.72 -3.14
N MET A 3 15.12 0.59 -3.13
CA MET A 3 14.16 1.58 -2.61
C MET A 3 12.76 1.44 -3.25
N ILE A 4 12.73 1.06 -4.54
CA ILE A 4 11.52 0.79 -5.31
C ILE A 4 10.78 -0.44 -4.77
N GLN A 5 11.49 -1.50 -4.41
CA GLN A 5 10.91 -2.71 -3.82
C GLN A 5 10.32 -2.40 -2.44
N TYR A 6 10.97 -1.56 -1.64
CA TYR A 6 10.44 -1.17 -0.33
C TYR A 6 9.15 -0.32 -0.43
N LEU A 7 9.10 0.62 -1.39
CA LEU A 7 7.94 1.52 -1.57
C LEU A 7 6.74 0.82 -2.20
N PHE A 8 6.97 -0.04 -3.20
CA PHE A 8 5.92 -0.59 -4.05
C PHE A 8 5.59 -2.07 -3.79
N ALA A 9 6.38 -2.81 -3.01
CA ALA A 9 6.04 -4.21 -2.73
C ALA A 9 4.73 -4.29 -1.94
N PRO A 10 3.69 -4.97 -2.48
CA PRO A 10 2.46 -5.20 -1.74
C PRO A 10 2.76 -6.19 -0.61
N ARG A 11 2.47 -5.75 0.61
CA ARG A 11 2.71 -6.52 1.82
C ARG A 11 1.55 -7.48 2.05
N LYS A 12 1.77 -8.79 1.84
CA LYS A 12 0.75 -9.84 2.02
C LYS A 12 0.65 -10.32 3.46
N ASP A 13 -0.50 -10.09 4.07
CA ASP A 13 -0.82 -10.55 5.41
C ASP A 13 -1.21 -12.05 5.44
N HIS A 14 -1.21 -12.66 6.62
CA HIS A 14 -1.54 -14.07 6.85
C HIS A 14 -2.97 -14.45 6.42
N ARG A 15 -3.87 -13.46 6.31
CA ARG A 15 -5.23 -13.61 5.75
C ARG A 15 -5.30 -13.49 4.23
N GLY A 16 -4.16 -13.34 3.55
CA GLY A 16 -4.09 -13.05 2.11
C GLY A 16 -4.47 -11.61 1.77
N TRP A 17 -4.60 -10.73 2.77
CA TRP A 17 -4.94 -9.33 2.56
C TRP A 17 -3.68 -8.57 2.16
N SER A 18 -3.75 -7.91 1.00
CA SER A 18 -2.71 -6.98 0.55
C SER A 18 -2.83 -5.70 1.38
N THR A 19 -1.92 -5.51 2.33
CA THR A 19 -1.84 -4.24 3.05
C THR A 19 -1.37 -3.18 2.06
N PRO A 20 -1.96 -1.97 2.04
CA PRO A 20 -1.51 -0.90 1.16
C PRO A 20 -0.01 -0.68 1.31
N SER A 21 0.67 -0.56 0.17
CA SER A 21 2.12 -0.37 0.09
C SER A 21 2.54 0.89 0.84
N GLU A 22 3.81 0.96 1.26
CA GLU A 22 4.33 2.16 1.94
C GLU A 22 4.18 3.41 1.04
N ALA A 23 4.29 3.25 -0.29
CA ALA A 23 4.01 4.31 -1.25
C ALA A 23 2.57 4.86 -1.14
N ALA A 24 1.56 4.00 -0.98
CA ALA A 24 0.17 4.42 -0.86
C ALA A 24 -0.09 5.21 0.43
N ARG A 25 0.61 4.87 1.52
CA ARG A 25 0.53 5.60 2.80
C ARG A 25 1.17 6.97 2.71
N LEU A 26 2.38 7.04 2.15
CA LEU A 26 3.09 8.31 1.93
C LEU A 26 2.31 9.21 0.98
N TYR A 27 1.75 8.65 -0.08
CA TYR A 27 0.90 9.38 -1.01
C TYR A 27 -0.31 10.01 -0.32
N PHE A 28 -1.01 9.26 0.54
CA PHE A 28 -2.14 9.79 1.30
C PHE A 28 -1.76 11.01 2.15
N LEU A 29 -0.65 10.92 2.91
CA LEU A 29 -0.19 12.00 3.77
C LEU A 29 0.23 13.25 2.96
N LEU A 30 1.02 13.05 1.90
CA LEU A 30 1.46 14.15 1.03
C LEU A 30 0.27 14.84 0.37
N LEU A 31 -0.71 14.06 -0.08
CA LEU A 31 -1.89 14.59 -0.75
C LEU A 31 -2.76 15.43 0.17
N LEU A 32 -3.01 14.95 1.40
CA LEU A 32 -3.75 15.74 2.39
C LEU A 32 -3.03 17.04 2.74
N LEU A 33 -1.70 17.01 2.86
CA LEU A 33 -0.91 18.20 3.16
C LEU A 33 -0.95 19.22 2.01
N ILE A 34 -0.74 18.78 0.77
CA ILE A 34 -0.80 19.64 -0.42
C ILE A 34 -2.20 20.23 -0.60
N VAL A 35 -3.24 19.40 -0.57
CA VAL A 35 -4.63 19.85 -0.74
C VAL A 35 -5.03 20.77 0.41
N GLY A 36 -4.62 20.47 1.64
CA GLY A 36 -4.94 21.29 2.82
C GLY A 36 -4.29 22.67 2.78
N LEU A 37 -3.01 22.75 2.43
CA LEU A 37 -2.33 24.04 2.27
C LEU A 37 -2.90 24.84 1.10
N TRP A 38 -3.27 24.18 0.00
CA TRP A 38 -3.85 24.83 -1.18
C TRP A 38 -5.28 25.32 -0.96
N SER A 39 -6.10 24.56 -0.22
CA SER A 39 -7.50 24.92 0.02
C SER A 39 -7.65 26.01 1.08
N TRP A 40 -6.68 26.20 1.97
CA TRP A 40 -6.73 27.21 3.05
C TRP A 40 -7.01 28.64 2.56
N PRO A 41 -6.26 29.21 1.59
CA PRO A 41 -6.56 30.54 1.07
C PRO A 41 -7.86 30.60 0.25
N LYS A 42 -8.42 29.45 -0.19
CA LYS A 42 -9.64 29.40 -1.00
C LYS A 42 -10.92 29.51 -0.17
N THR A 43 -10.87 29.20 1.11
CA THR A 43 -12.05 29.14 1.98
C THR A 43 -12.22 30.37 2.86
N ASN A 44 -11.42 31.43 2.63
CA ASN A 44 -11.49 32.70 3.37
C ASN A 44 -11.49 32.51 4.91
N GLY A 45 -10.72 31.55 5.42
CA GLY A 45 -10.63 31.25 6.85
C GLY A 45 -11.82 30.48 7.44
N SER A 46 -12.81 30.07 6.64
CA SER A 46 -13.89 29.19 7.11
C SER A 46 -13.40 27.76 7.25
N PHE A 47 -13.30 27.29 8.50
CA PHE A 47 -12.83 25.93 8.82
C PHE A 47 -13.77 24.85 8.24
N THR A 48 -15.08 25.04 8.34
CA THR A 48 -16.07 24.08 7.82
C THR A 48 -15.96 23.91 6.31
N LEU A 49 -15.84 25.02 5.57
CA LEU A 49 -15.65 24.97 4.12
C LEU A 49 -14.29 24.38 3.75
N TRP A 50 -13.25 24.68 4.54
CA TRP A 50 -11.90 24.15 4.32
C TRP A 50 -11.87 22.62 4.40
N VAL A 51 -12.44 22.06 5.48
CA VAL A 51 -12.53 20.61 5.66
C VAL A 51 -13.39 19.97 4.56
N GLY A 52 -14.54 20.58 4.23
CA GLY A 52 -15.40 20.10 3.15
C GLY A 52 -14.67 20.05 1.80
N LEU A 53 -13.97 21.12 1.44
CA LEU A 53 -13.21 21.21 0.19
C LEU A 53 -12.02 20.25 0.17
N LEU A 54 -11.33 20.09 1.31
CA LEU A 54 -10.24 19.13 1.49
C LEU A 54 -10.72 17.71 1.17
N PHE A 55 -11.80 17.24 1.80
CA PHE A 55 -12.35 15.89 1.55
C PHE A 55 -12.90 15.75 0.13
N PHE A 56 -13.60 16.77 -0.37
CA PHE A 56 -14.18 16.74 -1.71
C PHE A 56 -13.13 16.59 -2.81
N VAL A 57 -12.00 17.32 -2.71
CA VAL A 57 -10.92 17.26 -3.71
C VAL A 57 -10.02 16.05 -3.48
N SER A 58 -9.72 15.70 -2.23
CA SER A 58 -8.83 14.57 -1.93
C SER A 58 -9.42 13.22 -2.32
N THR A 59 -10.73 13.01 -2.22
CA THR A 59 -11.38 11.73 -2.54
C THR A 59 -11.12 11.24 -3.98
N PRO A 60 -11.39 12.03 -5.04
CA PRO A 60 -11.09 11.60 -6.41
C PRO A 60 -9.58 11.49 -6.67
N LEU A 61 -8.79 12.39 -6.07
CA LEU A 61 -7.33 12.37 -6.21
C LEU A 61 -6.72 11.09 -5.60
N LEU A 62 -7.15 10.71 -4.40
CA LEU A 62 -6.73 9.48 -3.73
C LEU A 62 -7.09 8.25 -4.54
N THR A 63 -8.32 8.22 -5.07
CA THR A 63 -8.80 7.13 -5.93
C THR A 63 -7.89 6.97 -7.15
N PHE A 64 -7.56 8.08 -7.82
CA PHE A 64 -6.69 8.07 -8.99
C PHE A 64 -5.24 7.68 -8.63
N GLY A 65 -4.69 8.21 -7.55
CA GLY A 65 -3.32 7.88 -7.14
C GLY A 65 -3.16 6.43 -6.70
N TRP A 66 -4.12 5.87 -5.96
CA TRP A 66 -4.10 4.44 -5.63
C TRP A 66 -4.24 3.56 -6.86
N TRP A 67 -5.08 3.94 -7.82
CA TRP A 67 -5.16 3.25 -9.10
C TRP A 67 -3.80 3.24 -9.82
N LEU A 68 -3.11 4.38 -9.88
CA LEU A 68 -1.78 4.49 -10.47
C LEU A 68 -0.73 3.62 -9.76
N ILE A 69 -0.73 3.65 -8.42
CA ILE A 69 0.18 2.83 -7.59
C ILE A 69 -0.11 1.34 -7.80
N SER A 70 -1.37 0.95 -7.96
CA SER A 70 -1.77 -0.43 -8.23
C SER A 70 -1.21 -0.93 -9.57
N LEU A 71 -1.21 -0.11 -10.62
CA LEU A 71 -0.60 -0.46 -11.91
C LEU A 71 0.90 -0.75 -11.77
N VAL A 72 1.64 0.12 -11.06
CA VAL A 72 3.08 -0.06 -10.83
C VAL A 72 3.35 -1.27 -9.93
N SER A 73 2.51 -1.49 -8.92
CA SER A 73 2.64 -2.59 -7.96
C SER A 73 2.45 -3.97 -8.61
N GLN A 74 1.67 -4.10 -9.70
CA GLN A 74 1.48 -5.36 -10.42
C GLN A 74 2.77 -5.90 -11.06
N HIS A 75 3.71 -5.01 -11.38
CA HIS A 75 5.00 -5.37 -11.96
C HIS A 75 6.09 -5.68 -10.91
N THR A 76 5.76 -5.61 -9.61
CA THR A 76 6.71 -5.81 -8.52
C THR A 76 6.38 -7.09 -7.77
N GLU A 77 7.35 -7.99 -7.58
CA GLU A 77 7.10 -9.25 -6.89
C GLU A 77 6.62 -9.02 -5.43
N PRO A 78 5.52 -9.68 -5.02
CA PRO A 78 4.97 -9.53 -3.68
C PRO A 78 5.94 -10.09 -2.63
N GLN A 79 6.47 -9.22 -1.77
CA GLN A 79 7.30 -9.63 -0.65
C GLN A 79 6.43 -10.04 0.55
N ALA A 80 6.79 -11.16 1.18
CA ALA A 80 6.13 -11.60 2.41
C ALA A 80 6.37 -10.58 3.52
N LEU A 81 5.33 -10.27 4.30
CA LEU A 81 5.37 -9.30 5.41
C LEU A 81 6.37 -9.68 6.50
N VAL A 82 6.75 -10.97 6.61
CA VAL A 82 7.67 -11.48 7.63
C VAL A 82 8.53 -12.60 7.04
N ASP A 83 9.86 -12.51 7.15
CA ASP A 83 10.82 -13.53 6.71
C ASP A 83 10.58 -14.90 7.35
N SER A 84 10.03 -14.93 8.56
CA SER A 84 9.69 -16.16 9.28
C SER A 84 8.64 -17.00 8.54
N LEU A 85 7.71 -16.36 7.82
CA LEU A 85 6.67 -17.05 7.05
C LEU A 85 7.23 -17.69 5.77
N HIS A 86 8.19 -17.03 5.12
CA HIS A 86 8.88 -17.59 3.95
C HIS A 86 9.63 -18.89 4.32
N ARG A 87 10.16 -18.97 5.56
CA ARG A 87 10.83 -20.15 6.08
C ARG A 87 9.85 -21.30 6.39
N ILE A 88 8.67 -20.98 6.94
CA ILE A 88 7.63 -21.97 7.28
C ILE A 88 7.02 -22.57 6.02
N ASP A 89 6.74 -21.77 4.99
CA ASP A 89 6.13 -22.27 3.75
C ASP A 89 7.09 -23.17 2.94
N ARG A 90 8.38 -22.80 2.87
CA ARG A 90 9.42 -23.71 2.34
C ARG A 90 9.51 -25.02 3.10
N SER A 91 9.51 -24.95 4.44
CA SER A 91 9.59 -26.15 5.29
C SER A 91 8.41 -27.10 5.06
N LYS A 92 7.20 -26.55 4.91
CA LYS A 92 5.98 -27.34 4.62
C LYS A 92 6.01 -27.98 3.23
N LYS A 93 6.46 -27.27 2.20
CA LYS A 93 6.63 -27.85 0.85
C LYS A 93 7.66 -28.99 0.85
N GLN A 94 8.74 -28.83 1.60
CA GLN A 94 9.81 -29.81 1.68
C GLN A 94 9.38 -31.09 2.43
N SER A 95 8.58 -30.97 3.48
CA SER A 95 8.05 -32.12 4.22
C SER A 95 7.04 -32.95 3.41
N ILE A 96 6.18 -32.30 2.62
CA ILE A 96 5.23 -33.00 1.72
C ILE A 96 5.99 -33.77 0.64
N HIS A 97 7.02 -33.16 0.04
CA HIS A 97 7.86 -33.84 -0.97
C HIS A 97 8.63 -35.05 -0.39
N LEU A 98 9.06 -34.97 0.87
CA LEU A 98 9.71 -36.08 1.58
C LEU A 98 8.72 -37.19 1.97
N SER A 99 7.49 -36.82 2.33
CA SER A 99 6.41 -37.78 2.63
C SER A 99 5.94 -38.54 1.39
N ALA A 100 5.86 -37.87 0.24
CA ALA A 100 5.46 -38.48 -1.04
C ALA A 100 6.56 -39.34 -1.70
N ARG A 101 7.78 -39.34 -1.15
CA ARG A 101 8.92 -40.17 -1.63
C ARG A 101 9.11 -41.46 -0.84
N LYS A 102 8.31 -41.74 0.19
CA LYS A 102 8.38 -43.03 0.89
C LYS A 102 7.64 -44.11 0.08
N PRO A 103 8.28 -45.25 -0.22
CA PRO A 103 7.69 -46.34 -0.99
C PRO A 103 6.57 -47.06 -0.24
#